data_AF-A0A822IVP1-F1
#
_entry.id   AF-A0A822IVP1-F1
#
_cell.length_a   1.000
_cell.length_b   1.000
_cell.length_c   1.000
_cell.angle_alpha   90.00
_cell.angle_beta   90.00
_cell.angle_gamma   90.00
#
_symmetry.space_group_name_H-M   'P 1'
#
loop_
_entity.id
_entity.type
_entity.pdbx_description
1 polymer ?
#
loop_
_entity_poly.entity_id
_entity_poly.type
_entity_poly.pdbx_seq_one_letter_code
_entity_poly.pdbx_strand_id
1 'polypeptide(L)'
;MSVRKNISLEKGHLRKLEPLVLKHKGNFSAAMREIIDLIDTMTRDPEAINNLIDGLKTDYNLTENVNFWLIKQARGRLIDPEHLNSIIDPAKIVLLSDLEKYMDDMTTGASWQTNIRIEDYDDNVNPSYLTLTLSGNSNYKLEFLGGLISSFLVLHKKQEIVSLKKMSNKITVSFRKQISTNHAKQSLINYFGDMEDLSTEISKKLDFWKCIVNLYKQTNYNMVTIPKNYYQELLIGKEAPSYLTAPIEAIHKIPIRDIPIDVLIPTMKSVYEYMGIVERIDINENTLYIYHGNTDKRAISAIEKILLNVLNSNGTMYESRCSENLIVMSPVLNKAQTIVAG
;
A
#
# COMPACT_ATOMS: atom_id res chain seq x y z
N MET A 1 11.76 35.26 43.38
CA MET A 1 11.31 36.15 44.48
C MET A 1 9.78 36.16 44.47
N SER A 2 9.10 35.77 45.55
CA SER A 2 7.63 35.73 45.59
C SER A 2 7.07 37.08 46.08
N VAL A 3 6.18 37.69 45.30
CA VAL A 3 5.51 38.95 45.67
C VAL A 3 4.08 38.63 46.10
N ARG A 4 3.68 39.08 47.29
CA ARG A 4 2.31 38.94 47.78
C ARG A 4 1.47 40.12 47.30
N LYS A 5 0.38 39.84 46.60
CA LYS A 5 -0.62 40.82 46.14
C LYS A 5 -1.99 40.38 46.64
N ASN A 6 -2.79 41.34 47.09
CA ASN A 6 -4.17 41.10 47.51
C ASN A 6 -5.10 41.52 46.37
N ILE A 7 -6.02 40.65 45.97
CA ILE A 7 -7.01 40.90 44.92
C ILE A 7 -8.40 40.65 45.47
N SER A 8 -9.37 41.48 45.05
CA SER A 8 -10.78 41.29 45.38
C SER A 8 -11.51 40.79 44.14
N LEU A 9 -12.24 39.68 44.27
CA LEU A 9 -13.00 39.06 43.20
C LEU A 9 -14.44 38.84 43.65
N GLU A 10 -15.39 39.08 42.76
CA GLU A 10 -16.79 38.79 43.03
C GLU A 10 -17.03 37.28 43.15
N LYS A 11 -18.04 36.90 43.94
CA LYS A 11 -18.38 35.49 44.19
C LYS A 11 -18.67 34.71 42.90
N GLY A 12 -19.25 35.35 41.89
CA GLY A 12 -19.50 34.72 40.59
C GLY A 12 -18.22 34.34 39.85
N HIS A 13 -17.17 35.16 39.96
CA HIS A 13 -15.86 34.90 39.36
C HIS A 13 -15.07 33.84 40.13
N LEU A 14 -15.19 33.82 41.47
CA LEU A 14 -14.57 32.77 42.30
C LEU A 14 -15.13 31.38 41.98
N ARG A 15 -16.44 31.25 41.74
CA ARG A 15 -17.05 29.97 41.33
C ARG A 15 -16.50 29.44 40.01
N LYS A 16 -16.17 30.32 39.06
CA LYS A 16 -15.57 29.92 37.78
C LYS A 16 -14.15 29.36 37.95
N LEU A 17 -13.44 29.79 38.99
CA LEU A 17 -12.09 29.33 39.30
C LEU A 17 -12.06 28.07 40.18
N GLU A 18 -13.19 27.70 40.79
CA GLU A 18 -13.33 26.59 41.72
C GLU A 18 -12.77 25.25 41.19
N PRO A 19 -13.02 24.84 39.92
CA PRO A 19 -12.45 23.60 39.39
C PRO A 19 -10.92 23.59 39.35
N LEU A 20 -10.31 24.72 38.97
CA LEU A 20 -8.86 24.90 38.91
C LEU A 20 -8.25 24.97 40.32
N VAL A 21 -8.94 25.62 41.25
CA VAL A 21 -8.51 25.68 42.66
C VAL A 21 -8.55 24.29 43.31
N LEU A 22 -9.58 23.48 43.01
CA LEU A 22 -9.67 22.10 43.47
C LEU A 22 -8.58 21.22 42.88
N LYS A 23 -8.25 21.36 41.59
CA LYS A 23 -7.11 20.69 40.93
C LYS A 23 -5.79 20.94 41.68
N HIS A 24 -5.61 22.14 42.23
CA HIS A 24 -4.47 22.52 43.05
C HIS A 24 -4.69 22.34 44.56
N LYS A 25 -5.61 21.46 44.96
CA LYS A 25 -5.89 21.10 46.37
C LYS A 25 -6.20 22.31 47.25
N GLY A 26 -6.94 23.29 46.72
CA GLY A 26 -7.31 24.51 47.42
C GLY A 26 -6.29 25.65 47.33
N ASN A 27 -5.16 25.47 46.63
CA ASN A 27 -4.15 26.51 46.49
C ASN A 27 -4.52 27.51 45.37
N PHE A 28 -5.12 28.62 45.78
CA PHE A 28 -5.54 29.68 44.85
C PHE A 28 -4.37 30.33 44.11
N SER A 29 -3.22 30.51 44.75
CA SER A 29 -2.04 31.12 44.10
C SER A 29 -1.43 30.21 43.02
N ALA A 30 -1.50 28.89 43.20
CA ALA A 30 -1.06 27.94 42.18
C ALA A 30 -2.00 27.92 40.98
N ALA A 31 -3.32 27.92 41.22
CA ALA A 31 -4.32 28.03 40.17
C ALA A 31 -4.17 29.34 39.36
N MET A 32 -3.94 30.47 40.03
CA MET A 32 -3.70 31.75 39.36
C MET A 32 -2.39 31.77 38.56
N ARG A 33 -1.32 31.12 39.03
CA ARG A 33 -0.08 30.99 38.27
C ARG A 33 -0.29 30.17 36.99
N GLU A 34 -0.99 29.04 37.08
CA GLU A 34 -1.32 28.25 35.88
C GLU A 34 -2.13 29.06 34.87
N ILE A 35 -3.08 29.89 35.33
CA ILE A 35 -3.84 30.79 34.44
C ILE A 35 -2.95 31.86 33.83
N ILE A 36 -2.02 32.44 34.59
CA ILE A 36 -1.07 33.44 34.08
C ILE A 36 -0.11 32.80 33.07
N ASP A 37 0.41 31.61 33.34
CA ASP A 37 1.29 30.86 32.43
C ASP A 37 0.54 30.50 31.14
N LEU A 38 -0.74 30.12 31.27
CA LEU A 38 -1.61 29.89 30.13
C LEU A 38 -1.82 31.18 29.32
N ILE A 39 -2.11 32.32 29.97
CA ILE A 39 -2.25 33.64 29.31
C ILE A 39 -0.95 34.07 28.63
N ASP A 40 0.21 33.87 29.27
CA ASP A 40 1.51 34.18 28.68
C ASP A 40 1.78 33.29 27.45
N THR A 41 1.42 32.01 27.53
CA THR A 41 1.45 31.09 26.37
C THR A 41 0.49 31.55 25.27
N MET A 42 -0.74 31.96 25.61
CA MET A 42 -1.73 32.51 24.66
C MET A 42 -1.20 33.77 23.95
N THR A 43 -0.47 34.61 24.68
CA THR A 43 0.01 35.91 24.18
C THR A 43 1.21 35.73 23.25
N ARG A 44 2.04 34.71 23.50
CA ARG A 44 3.22 34.39 22.68
C ARG A 44 2.86 33.61 21.42
N ASP A 45 1.84 32.75 21.49
CA ASP A 45 1.37 31.94 20.36
C ASP A 45 -0.17 31.82 20.37
N PRO A 46 -0.87 32.81 19.78
CA PRO A 46 -2.34 32.80 19.70
C PRO A 46 -2.90 31.66 18.83
N GLU A 47 -2.13 31.16 17.85
CA GLU A 47 -2.57 30.07 16.96
C GLU A 47 -2.59 28.73 17.67
N ALA A 48 -1.62 28.44 18.54
CA ALA A 48 -1.57 27.19 19.31
C ALA A 48 -2.84 26.92 20.12
N ILE A 49 -3.54 27.97 20.56
CA ILE A 49 -4.75 27.85 21.39
C ILE A 49 -6.02 27.82 20.56
N ASN A 50 -6.08 28.48 19.41
CA ASN A 50 -7.15 28.22 18.46
C ASN A 50 -7.13 26.74 18.04
N ASN A 51 -5.95 26.19 17.77
CA ASN A 51 -5.78 24.76 17.47
C ASN A 51 -6.15 23.85 18.65
N LEU A 52 -5.89 24.26 19.90
CA LEU A 52 -6.22 23.49 21.10
C LEU A 52 -7.71 23.58 21.46
N ILE A 53 -8.33 24.74 21.25
CA ILE A 53 -9.77 24.99 21.48
C ILE A 53 -10.60 24.33 20.38
N ASP A 54 -10.20 24.44 19.12
CA ASP A 54 -10.83 23.70 18.02
C ASP A 54 -10.57 22.19 18.19
N GLY A 55 -9.39 21.85 18.69
CA GLY A 55 -9.00 20.52 19.18
C GLY A 55 -9.84 19.97 20.34
N LEU A 56 -10.60 20.80 21.05
CA LEU A 56 -11.48 20.39 22.17
C LEU A 56 -12.97 20.46 21.81
N LYS A 57 -13.35 21.10 20.70
CA LYS A 57 -14.75 21.35 20.31
C LYS A 57 -15.36 20.27 19.42
N THR A 58 -14.56 19.41 18.80
CA THR A 58 -15.07 18.30 17.97
C THR A 58 -14.97 16.98 18.73
N ASP A 59 -16.11 16.31 18.92
CA ASP A 59 -16.30 15.06 19.69
C ASP A 59 -15.47 13.84 19.19
N TYR A 60 -14.57 14.02 18.23
CA TYR A 60 -13.82 12.95 17.55
C TYR A 60 -12.34 13.29 17.26
N ASN A 61 -11.65 13.98 18.17
CA ASN A 61 -10.25 14.37 17.91
C ASN A 61 -9.23 13.29 18.28
N LEU A 62 -9.00 12.39 17.32
CA LEU A 62 -7.70 11.74 17.20
C LEU A 62 -6.64 12.82 16.95
N THR A 63 -5.53 12.78 17.68
CA THR A 63 -4.43 13.74 17.46
C THR A 63 -3.89 13.64 16.03
N GLU A 64 -3.29 14.71 15.50
CA GLU A 64 -2.71 14.70 14.15
C GLU A 64 -1.77 13.50 13.94
N ASN A 65 -1.00 13.13 14.96
CA ASN A 65 -0.11 11.97 14.93
C ASN A 65 -0.85 10.64 14.75
N VAL A 66 -2.01 10.47 15.38
CA VAL A 66 -2.84 9.27 15.23
C VAL A 66 -3.49 9.24 13.85
N ASN A 67 -3.99 10.38 13.36
CA ASN A 67 -4.52 10.49 11.99
C ASN A 67 -3.44 10.18 10.95
N PHE A 68 -2.25 10.74 11.12
CA PHE A 68 -1.12 10.46 10.25
C PHE A 68 -0.71 8.98 10.29
N TRP A 69 -0.70 8.36 11.47
CA TRP A 69 -0.46 6.93 11.61
C TRP A 69 -1.54 6.10 10.88
N LEU A 70 -2.82 6.42 11.05
CA LEU A 70 -3.93 5.74 10.35
C LEU A 70 -3.82 5.86 8.84
N ILE A 71 -3.52 7.06 8.32
CA ILE A 71 -3.30 7.30 6.89
C ILE A 71 -2.16 6.44 6.37
N LYS A 72 -1.06 6.34 7.14
CA LYS A 72 0.07 5.47 6.78
C LYS A 72 -0.32 3.99 6.77
N GLN A 73 -1.18 3.53 7.67
CA GLN A 73 -1.67 2.13 7.69
C GLN A 73 -2.70 1.84 6.60
N ALA A 74 -3.45 2.84 6.16
CA ALA A 74 -4.45 2.74 5.10
C ALA A 74 -3.84 2.79 3.69
N ARG A 75 -2.53 3.00 3.57
CA ARG A 75 -1.84 3.10 2.28
C ARG A 75 -2.14 1.88 1.41
N GLY A 76 -2.51 2.17 0.16
CA GLY A 76 -2.77 1.15 -0.84
C GLY A 76 -4.12 0.46 -0.74
N ARG A 77 -4.96 0.87 0.21
CA ARG A 77 -6.33 0.39 0.36
C ARG A 77 -7.28 1.42 -0.20
N LEU A 78 -8.30 0.96 -0.91
CA LEU A 78 -9.34 1.84 -1.39
C LEU A 78 -10.35 2.12 -0.27
N ILE A 79 -10.97 3.30 -0.34
CA ILE A 79 -12.04 3.67 0.59
C ILE A 79 -13.30 2.98 0.10
N ASP A 80 -13.96 2.25 1.00
CA ASP A 80 -15.22 1.59 0.72
C ASP A 80 -16.30 2.63 0.29
N PRO A 81 -17.14 2.32 -0.72
CA PRO A 81 -18.12 3.27 -1.24
C PRO A 81 -19.09 3.85 -0.20
N GLU A 82 -19.49 3.08 0.82
CA GLU A 82 -20.40 3.57 1.86
C GLU A 82 -19.72 4.65 2.71
N HIS A 83 -18.47 4.38 3.10
CA HIS A 83 -17.65 5.31 3.86
C HIS A 83 -17.30 6.54 3.03
N LEU A 84 -16.99 6.38 1.74
CA LEU A 84 -16.76 7.48 0.82
C LEU A 84 -17.95 8.44 0.78
N ASN A 85 -19.17 7.91 0.66
CA ASN A 85 -20.39 8.73 0.60
C ASN A 85 -20.68 9.44 1.93
N SER A 86 -20.18 8.90 3.05
CA SER A 86 -20.25 9.59 4.35
C SER A 86 -19.26 10.75 4.46
N ILE A 87 -18.11 10.67 3.76
CA ILE A 87 -17.08 11.72 3.74
C ILE A 87 -17.40 12.78 2.70
N ILE A 88 -17.83 12.38 1.50
CA ILE A 88 -18.15 13.26 0.38
C ILE A 88 -19.56 12.90 -0.08
N ASP A 89 -20.54 13.71 0.35
CA ASP A 89 -21.95 13.48 0.03
C ASP A 89 -22.22 13.82 -1.46
N PRO A 90 -22.48 12.84 -2.33
CA PRO A 90 -22.65 13.06 -3.76
C PRO A 90 -23.93 13.85 -4.09
N ALA A 91 -24.90 13.93 -3.17
CA ALA A 91 -26.10 14.72 -3.37
C ALA A 91 -25.86 16.23 -3.10
N LYS A 92 -24.86 16.56 -2.28
CA LYS A 92 -24.48 17.95 -1.96
C LYS A 92 -23.36 18.46 -2.86
N ILE A 93 -22.39 17.61 -3.15
CA ILE A 93 -21.20 17.97 -3.92
C ILE A 93 -21.40 17.52 -5.37
N VAL A 94 -22.06 18.38 -6.15
CA VAL A 94 -22.37 18.10 -7.56
C VAL A 94 -21.34 18.73 -8.49
N LEU A 95 -20.84 19.93 -8.19
CA LEU A 95 -19.84 20.61 -9.02
C LEU A 95 -18.42 20.19 -8.62
N LEU A 96 -17.49 20.12 -9.58
CA LEU A 96 -16.06 19.89 -9.28
C LEU A 96 -15.49 21.03 -8.45
N SER A 97 -15.93 22.27 -8.69
CA SER A 97 -15.58 23.43 -7.87
C SER A 97 -16.03 23.29 -6.41
N ASP A 98 -17.19 22.69 -6.17
CA ASP A 98 -17.68 22.43 -4.81
C ASP A 98 -16.86 21.33 -4.13
N LEU A 99 -16.44 20.32 -4.91
CA LEU A 99 -15.54 19.27 -4.44
C LEU A 99 -14.17 19.83 -4.05
N GLU A 100 -13.57 20.65 -4.91
CA GLU A 100 -12.29 21.32 -4.63
C GLU A 100 -12.39 22.13 -3.33
N LYS A 101 -13.40 23.01 -3.23
CA LYS A 101 -13.62 23.82 -2.05
C LYS A 101 -13.85 22.99 -0.79
N TYR A 102 -14.68 21.95 -0.87
CA TYR A 102 -14.96 21.07 0.26
C TYR A 102 -13.68 20.40 0.78
N MET A 103 -12.82 19.94 -0.13
CA MET A 103 -11.56 19.29 0.23
C MET A 103 -10.54 20.28 0.79
N ASP A 104 -10.48 21.51 0.25
CA ASP A 104 -9.64 22.57 0.78
C ASP A 104 -10.08 23.00 2.20
N ASP A 105 -11.39 23.15 2.43
CA ASP A 105 -11.97 23.46 3.75
C ASP A 105 -11.68 22.32 4.75
N MET A 106 -11.85 21.06 4.34
CA MET A 106 -11.57 19.87 5.15
C MET A 106 -10.08 19.79 5.54
N THR A 107 -9.17 20.03 4.59
CA THR A 107 -7.73 19.93 4.84
C THR A 107 -7.21 21.11 5.65
N THR A 108 -7.74 22.31 5.45
CA THR A 108 -7.42 23.50 6.26
C THR A 108 -7.89 23.30 7.70
N GLY A 109 -9.11 22.80 7.91
CA GLY A 109 -9.63 22.48 9.25
C GLY A 109 -8.81 21.41 9.98
N ALA A 110 -8.16 20.50 9.23
CA ALA A 110 -7.26 19.49 9.78
C ALA A 110 -5.80 19.99 9.94
N SER A 111 -5.51 21.25 9.64
CA SER A 111 -4.16 21.83 9.59
C SER A 111 -3.21 21.12 8.61
N TRP A 112 -3.74 20.54 7.53
CA TRP A 112 -2.94 19.91 6.49
C TRP A 112 -2.44 20.97 5.52
N GLN A 113 -1.12 21.07 5.40
CA GLN A 113 -0.46 21.95 4.43
C GLN A 113 -0.52 21.33 3.02
N THR A 114 -1.73 21.27 2.47
CA THR A 114 -2.03 20.72 1.14
C THR A 114 -2.75 21.76 0.29
N ASN A 115 -2.51 21.75 -1.01
CA ASN A 115 -3.25 22.53 -2.01
C ASN A 115 -3.82 21.56 -3.04
N ILE A 116 -5.13 21.65 -3.25
CA ILE A 116 -5.92 20.78 -4.11
C ILE A 116 -6.43 21.62 -5.27
N ARG A 117 -6.23 21.16 -6.50
CA ARG A 117 -6.75 21.81 -7.71
C ARG A 117 -7.31 20.78 -8.67
N ILE A 118 -8.55 20.99 -9.09
CA ILE A 118 -9.19 20.29 -10.18
C ILE A 118 -9.19 21.26 -11.37
N GLU A 119 -8.32 20.99 -12.33
CA GLU A 119 -8.05 21.87 -13.47
C GLU A 119 -8.22 21.11 -14.79
N ASP A 120 -8.18 21.85 -15.90
CA ASP A 120 -8.22 21.29 -17.27
C ASP A 120 -9.42 20.35 -17.48
N TYR A 121 -10.64 20.87 -17.36
CA TYR A 121 -11.88 20.15 -17.61
C TYR A 121 -12.83 20.96 -18.51
N ASP A 122 -13.70 20.26 -19.24
CA ASP A 122 -14.68 20.84 -20.18
C ASP A 122 -16.05 21.14 -19.55
N ASP A 123 -16.46 20.38 -18.54
CA ASP A 123 -17.74 20.54 -17.86
C ASP A 123 -17.60 20.36 -16.33
N ASN A 124 -18.14 21.29 -15.56
CA ASN A 124 -18.00 21.32 -14.09
C ASN A 124 -18.90 20.27 -13.38
N VAL A 125 -19.84 19.63 -14.08
CA VAL A 125 -20.75 18.62 -13.51
C VAL A 125 -20.37 17.22 -13.98
N ASN A 126 -20.14 17.03 -15.28
CA ASN A 126 -19.93 15.75 -15.94
C ASN A 126 -18.78 15.81 -16.98
N PRO A 127 -17.55 16.08 -16.52
CA PRO A 127 -16.40 16.29 -17.39
C PRO A 127 -16.11 15.09 -18.31
N SER A 128 -15.68 15.37 -19.54
CA SER A 128 -15.12 14.37 -20.46
C SER A 128 -13.66 14.05 -20.14
N TYR A 129 -12.95 15.01 -19.56
CA TYR A 129 -11.59 14.88 -19.04
C TYR A 129 -11.40 15.86 -17.89
N LEU A 130 -10.47 15.55 -16.97
CA LEU A 130 -10.03 16.49 -15.94
C LEU A 130 -8.62 16.12 -15.47
N THR A 131 -7.92 17.10 -14.89
CA THR A 131 -6.65 16.90 -14.20
C THR A 131 -6.79 17.29 -12.73
N LEU A 132 -6.44 16.36 -11.83
CA LEU A 132 -6.31 16.62 -10.40
C LEU A 132 -4.85 16.85 -10.07
N THR A 133 -4.54 18.01 -9.50
CA THR A 133 -3.23 18.36 -8.97
C THR A 133 -3.31 18.50 -7.44
N LEU A 134 -2.53 17.70 -6.74
CA LEU A 134 -2.36 17.76 -5.29
C LEU A 134 -0.92 18.16 -4.98
N SER A 135 -0.71 19.13 -4.10
CA SER A 135 0.62 19.50 -3.62
C SER A 135 0.66 19.67 -2.11
N GLY A 136 1.78 19.38 -1.47
CA GLY A 136 1.89 19.47 -0.02
C GLY A 136 3.17 18.87 0.55
N ASN A 137 3.27 18.89 1.88
CA ASN A 137 4.48 18.52 2.62
C ASN A 137 4.60 17.01 2.94
N SER A 138 3.59 16.20 2.64
CA SER A 138 3.52 14.79 3.04
C SER A 138 2.93 13.91 1.96
N ASN A 139 3.75 13.01 1.40
CA ASN A 139 3.31 12.07 0.36
C ASN A 139 2.19 11.14 0.82
N TYR A 140 2.16 10.75 2.10
CA TYR A 140 1.08 9.91 2.61
C TYR A 140 -0.27 10.64 2.62
N LYS A 141 -0.29 11.92 3.04
CA LYS A 141 -1.49 12.76 3.01
C LYS A 141 -1.95 12.96 1.55
N LEU A 142 -1.02 13.24 0.64
CA LEU A 142 -1.31 13.41 -0.79
C LEU A 142 -1.84 12.13 -1.43
N GLU A 143 -1.25 10.96 -1.15
CA GLU A 143 -1.73 9.66 -1.66
C GLU A 143 -3.14 9.35 -1.15
N PHE A 144 -3.41 9.63 0.13
CA PHE A 144 -4.74 9.45 0.72
C PHE A 144 -5.79 10.36 0.08
N LEU A 145 -5.51 11.66 -0.04
CA LEU A 145 -6.41 12.61 -0.70
C LEU A 145 -6.61 12.27 -2.17
N GLY A 146 -5.54 11.85 -2.86
CA GLY A 146 -5.59 11.36 -4.23
C GLY A 146 -6.51 10.17 -4.37
N GLY A 147 -6.38 9.17 -3.51
CA GLY A 147 -7.25 8.01 -3.48
C GLY A 147 -8.70 8.37 -3.18
N LEU A 148 -8.95 9.24 -2.19
CA LEU A 148 -10.28 9.69 -1.79
C LEU A 148 -11.01 10.44 -2.92
N ILE A 149 -10.37 11.47 -3.48
CA ILE A 149 -10.95 12.28 -4.56
C ILE A 149 -11.11 11.43 -5.83
N SER A 150 -10.12 10.61 -6.18
CA SER A 150 -10.21 9.73 -7.34
C SER A 150 -11.34 8.71 -7.18
N SER A 151 -11.56 8.18 -5.97
CA SER A 151 -12.67 7.26 -5.68
C SER A 151 -14.02 7.95 -5.94
N PHE A 152 -14.18 9.19 -5.49
CA PHE A 152 -15.39 9.99 -5.76
C PHE A 152 -15.61 10.21 -7.26
N LEU A 153 -14.57 10.64 -7.98
CA LEU A 153 -14.65 10.89 -9.42
C LEU A 153 -14.95 9.61 -10.23
N VAL A 154 -14.34 8.49 -9.85
CA VAL A 154 -14.58 7.19 -10.50
C VAL A 154 -16.01 6.72 -10.28
N LEU A 155 -16.50 6.77 -9.03
CA LEU A 155 -17.79 6.20 -8.66
C LEU A 155 -18.97 7.08 -9.10
N HIS A 156 -18.85 8.40 -8.94
CA HIS A 156 -19.97 9.33 -9.14
C HIS A 156 -19.89 10.13 -10.45
N LYS A 157 -18.69 10.32 -11.00
CA LYS A 157 -18.46 11.08 -12.25
C LYS A 157 -18.03 10.21 -13.43
N LYS A 158 -17.99 8.88 -13.26
CA LYS A 158 -17.60 7.90 -14.29
C LYS A 158 -16.25 8.20 -14.95
N GLN A 159 -15.29 8.66 -14.14
CA GLN A 159 -13.95 8.95 -14.61
C GLN A 159 -13.06 7.71 -14.49
N GLU A 160 -12.26 7.41 -15.50
CA GLU A 160 -11.13 6.48 -15.39
C GLU A 160 -9.85 7.27 -15.14
N ILE A 161 -8.93 6.70 -14.36
CA ILE A 161 -7.59 7.23 -14.21
C ILE A 161 -6.75 6.79 -15.41
N VAL A 162 -6.27 7.75 -16.18
CA VAL A 162 -5.42 7.51 -17.35
C VAL A 162 -3.95 7.45 -16.96
N SER A 163 -3.52 8.35 -16.07
CA SER A 163 -2.14 8.38 -15.60
C SER A 163 -2.05 8.99 -14.21
N LEU A 164 -1.01 8.58 -13.48
CA LEU A 164 -0.68 9.11 -12.17
C LEU A 164 0.82 9.40 -12.14
N LYS A 165 1.17 10.67 -11.91
CA LYS A 165 2.56 11.13 -11.75
C LYS A 165 2.80 11.52 -10.29
N LYS A 166 3.75 10.86 -9.64
CA LYS A 166 4.19 11.17 -8.26
C LYS A 166 5.53 11.88 -8.29
N MET A 167 5.60 13.06 -7.68
CA MET A 167 6.81 13.82 -7.37
C MET A 167 6.92 13.98 -5.84
N SER A 168 8.04 14.49 -5.34
CA SER A 168 8.34 14.54 -3.89
C SER A 168 7.33 15.35 -3.05
N ASN A 169 6.65 16.32 -3.65
CA ASN A 169 5.68 17.21 -2.99
C ASN A 169 4.42 17.44 -3.83
N LYS A 170 4.21 16.64 -4.88
CA LYS A 170 3.13 16.83 -5.85
C LYS A 170 2.67 15.51 -6.44
N ILE A 171 1.35 15.30 -6.51
CA ILE A 171 0.71 14.20 -7.24
C ILE A 171 -0.19 14.82 -8.30
N THR A 172 -0.05 14.37 -9.55
CA THR A 172 -0.94 14.76 -10.64
C THR A 172 -1.62 13.51 -11.19
N VAL A 173 -2.94 13.55 -11.26
CA VAL A 173 -3.78 12.46 -11.77
C VAL A 173 -4.57 13.00 -12.97
N SER A 174 -4.45 12.32 -14.10
CA SER A 174 -5.21 12.67 -15.31
C SER A 174 -6.34 11.68 -15.50
N PHE A 175 -7.52 12.19 -15.82
CA PHE A 175 -8.73 11.39 -15.98
C PHE A 175 -9.34 11.55 -17.37
N ARG A 176 -10.17 10.57 -17.70
CA ARG A 176 -11.03 10.58 -18.88
C ARG A 176 -12.38 9.98 -18.53
N LYS A 177 -13.43 10.43 -19.19
CA LYS A 177 -14.76 9.83 -19.07
C LYS A 177 -14.77 8.42 -19.64
N GLN A 178 -15.33 7.50 -18.87
CA GLN A 178 -15.43 6.09 -19.21
C GLN A 178 -16.88 5.62 -19.11
N ILE A 179 -17.35 4.89 -20.13
CA ILE A 179 -18.71 4.36 -20.19
C ILE A 179 -18.83 3.14 -19.28
N SER A 180 -17.79 2.30 -19.23
CA SER A 180 -17.77 1.11 -18.39
C SER A 180 -17.32 1.42 -16.96
N THR A 181 -18.27 1.34 -16.03
CA THR A 181 -17.99 1.48 -14.59
C THR A 181 -16.95 0.49 -14.09
N ASN A 182 -16.87 -0.71 -14.67
CA ASN A 182 -15.88 -1.72 -14.27
C ASN A 182 -14.46 -1.31 -14.66
N HIS A 183 -14.27 -0.78 -15.87
CA HIS A 183 -12.95 -0.28 -16.30
C HIS A 183 -12.51 0.92 -15.46
N ALA A 184 -13.44 1.84 -15.15
CA ALA A 184 -13.16 2.97 -14.26
C ALA A 184 -12.74 2.51 -12.86
N LYS A 185 -13.47 1.56 -12.26
CA LYS A 185 -13.10 0.96 -10.96
C LYS A 185 -11.76 0.23 -11.00
N GLN A 186 -11.48 -0.51 -12.07
CA GLN A 186 -10.20 -1.19 -12.21
C GLN A 186 -9.02 -0.19 -12.27
N SER A 187 -9.21 0.96 -12.92
CA SER A 187 -8.19 2.02 -12.94
C SER A 187 -7.87 2.52 -11.52
N LEU A 188 -8.87 2.63 -10.64
CA LEU A 188 -8.66 3.02 -9.25
C LEU A 188 -7.79 2.01 -8.49
N ILE A 189 -8.07 0.70 -8.66
CA ILE A 189 -7.27 -0.38 -8.07
C ILE A 189 -5.82 -0.31 -8.58
N ASN A 190 -5.64 -0.17 -9.89
CA ASN A 190 -4.32 -0.16 -10.52
C ASN A 190 -3.42 1.00 -10.03
N TYR A 191 -3.99 2.15 -9.67
CA TYR A 191 -3.21 3.35 -9.32
C TYR A 191 -3.17 3.68 -7.81
N PHE A 192 -4.20 3.30 -7.05
CA PHE A 192 -4.31 3.61 -5.61
C PHE A 192 -4.58 2.38 -4.73
N GLY A 193 -4.91 1.22 -5.31
CA GLY A 193 -5.34 0.01 -4.60
C GLY A 193 -4.33 -1.14 -4.65
N ASP A 194 -3.03 -0.88 -4.56
CA ASP A 194 -1.98 -1.91 -4.63
C ASP A 194 -2.08 -2.97 -3.53
N MET A 195 -2.76 -2.66 -2.42
CA MET A 195 -3.03 -3.58 -1.31
C MET A 195 -4.47 -4.12 -1.32
N GLU A 196 -5.30 -3.77 -2.29
CA GLU A 196 -6.73 -4.12 -2.31
C GLU A 196 -6.94 -5.64 -2.35
N ASP A 197 -6.32 -6.30 -3.33
CA ASP A 197 -6.43 -7.76 -3.50
C ASP A 197 -5.84 -8.52 -2.29
N LEU A 198 -4.66 -8.10 -1.83
CA LEU A 198 -3.98 -8.74 -0.71
C LEU A 198 -4.75 -8.56 0.60
N SER A 199 -5.23 -7.35 0.90
CA SER A 199 -5.99 -7.07 2.13
C SER A 199 -7.34 -7.79 2.12
N THR A 200 -7.98 -7.90 0.96
CA THR A 200 -9.21 -8.68 0.77
C THR A 200 -8.95 -10.16 1.05
N GLU A 201 -7.88 -10.74 0.49
CA GLU A 201 -7.54 -12.15 0.70
C GLU A 201 -7.12 -12.47 2.14
N ILE A 202 -6.36 -11.57 2.77
CA ILE A 202 -6.02 -11.66 4.18
C ILE A 202 -7.28 -11.65 5.04
N SER A 203 -8.23 -10.76 4.73
CA SER A 203 -9.48 -10.63 5.49
C SER A 203 -10.37 -11.88 5.35
N LYS A 204 -10.46 -12.47 4.14
CA LYS A 204 -11.25 -13.70 3.90
C LYS A 204 -10.78 -14.90 4.72
N LYS A 205 -9.47 -14.99 4.99
CA LYS A 205 -8.83 -16.13 5.67
C LYS A 205 -7.86 -15.68 6.76
N LEU A 206 -8.32 -14.78 7.62
CA LEU A 206 -7.47 -14.09 8.61
C LEU A 206 -6.67 -15.05 9.50
N ASP A 207 -7.31 -16.05 10.08
CA ASP A 207 -6.63 -16.98 11.01
C ASP A 207 -5.63 -17.89 10.30
N PHE A 208 -5.92 -18.27 9.05
CA PHE A 208 -4.97 -18.97 8.21
C PHE A 208 -3.72 -18.11 7.98
N TRP A 209 -3.88 -16.86 7.55
CA TRP A 209 -2.75 -15.97 7.28
C TRP A 209 -1.96 -15.63 8.55
N LYS A 210 -2.63 -15.43 9.70
CA LYS A 210 -1.95 -15.28 11.00
C LYS A 210 -1.07 -16.49 11.31
N CYS A 211 -1.58 -17.70 11.10
CA CYS A 211 -0.82 -18.93 11.30
C CYS A 211 0.40 -18.99 10.38
N ILE A 212 0.20 -18.82 9.06
CA ILE A 212 1.27 -18.86 8.06
C ILE A 212 2.35 -17.81 8.35
N VAL A 213 1.98 -16.54 8.57
CA VAL A 213 2.93 -15.47 8.88
C VAL A 213 3.72 -15.78 10.16
N ASN A 214 3.07 -16.31 11.20
CA ASN A 214 3.75 -16.67 12.43
C ASN A 214 4.74 -17.84 12.22
N LEU A 215 4.36 -18.86 11.44
CA LEU A 215 5.25 -19.98 11.10
C LEU A 215 6.50 -19.49 10.37
N TYR A 216 6.34 -18.68 9.31
CA TYR A 216 7.45 -18.09 8.57
C TYR A 216 8.35 -17.22 9.45
N LYS A 217 7.77 -16.43 10.37
CA LYS A 217 8.55 -15.63 11.32
C LYS A 217 9.35 -16.50 12.29
N GLN A 218 8.75 -17.54 12.84
CA GLN A 218 9.38 -18.43 13.81
C GLN A 218 10.51 -19.28 13.20
N THR A 219 10.41 -19.59 11.91
CA THR A 219 11.43 -20.34 11.16
C THR A 219 12.47 -19.45 10.51
N ASN A 220 12.46 -18.13 10.76
CA ASN A 220 13.33 -17.15 10.11
C ASN A 220 13.28 -17.27 8.57
N TYR A 221 12.08 -17.43 8.03
CA TYR A 221 11.78 -17.62 6.62
C TYR A 221 12.44 -18.85 5.98
N ASN A 222 12.98 -19.78 6.78
CA ASN A 222 13.54 -21.04 6.30
C ASN A 222 12.45 -22.11 6.15
N MET A 223 11.50 -21.86 5.25
CA MET A 223 10.40 -22.78 4.93
C MET A 223 10.20 -22.88 3.43
N VAL A 224 9.94 -24.10 2.96
CA VAL A 224 9.56 -24.37 1.57
C VAL A 224 8.04 -24.49 1.49
N THR A 225 7.41 -23.67 0.64
CA THR A 225 5.99 -23.81 0.29
C THR A 225 5.86 -24.52 -1.04
N ILE A 226 5.11 -25.62 -1.07
CA ILE A 226 4.89 -26.43 -2.27
C ILE A 226 3.40 -26.69 -2.50
N PRO A 227 2.96 -26.89 -3.75
CA PRO A 227 1.59 -27.31 -4.05
C PRO A 227 1.26 -28.64 -3.38
N LYS A 228 0.01 -28.82 -2.95
CA LYS A 228 -0.44 -30.07 -2.32
C LYS A 228 -0.22 -31.30 -3.22
N ASN A 229 -0.46 -31.17 -4.52
CA ASN A 229 -0.25 -32.26 -5.48
C ASN A 229 1.24 -32.58 -5.65
N TYR A 230 2.11 -31.57 -5.57
CA TYR A 230 3.56 -31.75 -5.59
C TYR A 230 4.01 -32.53 -4.34
N TYR A 231 3.50 -32.17 -3.17
CA TYR A 231 3.74 -32.92 -1.92
C TYR A 231 3.26 -34.38 -2.01
N GLN A 232 2.11 -34.64 -2.63
CA GLN A 232 1.60 -36.00 -2.84
C GLN A 232 2.51 -36.83 -3.76
N GLU A 233 3.05 -36.23 -4.82
CA GLU A 233 4.02 -36.88 -5.71
C GLU A 233 5.33 -37.23 -5.00
N LEU A 234 5.77 -36.38 -4.07
CA LEU A 234 6.92 -36.70 -3.21
C LEU A 234 6.63 -37.91 -2.30
N LEU A 235 5.42 -38.00 -1.72
CA LEU A 235 5.04 -39.10 -0.83
C LEU A 235 5.00 -40.47 -1.51
N ILE A 236 4.67 -40.51 -2.81
CA ILE A 236 4.69 -41.75 -3.61
C ILE A 236 6.08 -42.10 -4.15
N GLY A 237 7.11 -41.31 -3.81
CA GLY A 237 8.51 -41.58 -4.18
C GLY A 237 8.88 -41.16 -5.60
N LYS A 238 8.14 -40.23 -6.23
CA LYS A 238 8.49 -39.72 -7.56
C LYS A 238 9.75 -38.85 -7.47
N GLU A 239 10.83 -39.25 -8.14
CA GLU A 239 12.12 -38.55 -8.09
C GLU A 239 12.06 -37.11 -8.63
N ALA A 240 11.22 -36.86 -9.64
CA ALA A 240 11.05 -35.54 -10.23
C ALA A 240 9.55 -35.23 -10.41
N PRO A 241 8.89 -34.70 -9.37
CA PRO A 241 7.48 -34.34 -9.43
C PRO A 241 7.21 -33.27 -10.51
N SER A 242 6.07 -33.38 -11.19
CA SER A 242 5.69 -32.53 -12.32
C SER A 242 4.84 -31.32 -11.93
N TYR A 243 4.18 -31.35 -10.76
CA TYR A 243 3.25 -30.28 -10.36
C TYR A 243 3.90 -28.97 -9.92
N LEU A 244 5.21 -28.79 -10.12
CA LEU A 244 5.87 -27.52 -9.82
C LEU A 244 5.53 -26.43 -10.85
N THR A 245 5.00 -26.80 -12.02
CA THR A 245 4.48 -25.85 -13.01
C THR A 245 3.20 -25.16 -12.55
N ALA A 246 2.41 -25.79 -11.67
CA ALA A 246 1.06 -25.37 -11.33
C ALA A 246 0.97 -23.93 -10.77
N PRO A 247 1.87 -23.45 -9.89
CA PRO A 247 1.86 -22.05 -9.45
C PRO A 247 2.07 -21.06 -10.60
N ILE A 248 2.98 -21.36 -11.53
CA ILE A 248 3.26 -20.51 -12.69
C ILE A 248 2.03 -20.48 -13.62
N GLU A 249 1.44 -21.64 -13.90
CA GLU A 249 0.23 -21.76 -14.71
C GLU A 249 -0.97 -21.05 -14.06
N ALA A 250 -1.09 -21.08 -12.74
CA ALA A 250 -2.14 -20.37 -12.00
C ALA A 250 -2.00 -18.85 -12.10
N ILE A 251 -0.76 -18.32 -12.08
CA ILE A 251 -0.49 -16.89 -12.24
C ILE A 251 -0.87 -16.41 -13.65
N HIS A 252 -0.45 -17.16 -14.68
CA HIS A 252 -0.67 -16.77 -16.07
C HIS A 252 -2.02 -17.22 -16.64
N LYS A 253 -2.73 -18.11 -15.94
CA LYS A 253 -4.01 -18.72 -16.34
C LYS A 253 -3.96 -19.45 -17.69
N ILE A 254 -2.79 -19.91 -18.08
CA ILE A 254 -2.52 -20.68 -19.30
C ILE A 254 -1.53 -21.81 -19.00
N PRO A 255 -1.53 -22.91 -19.79
CA PRO A 255 -0.56 -24.00 -19.64
C PRO A 255 0.88 -23.53 -19.84
N ILE A 256 1.85 -24.17 -19.17
CA ILE A 256 3.26 -23.74 -19.19
C ILE A 256 3.89 -23.72 -20.59
N ARG A 257 3.43 -24.62 -21.47
CA ARG A 257 3.84 -24.70 -22.89
C ARG A 257 3.43 -23.48 -23.72
N ASP A 258 2.41 -22.76 -23.28
CA ASP A 258 1.84 -21.61 -24.01
C ASP A 258 2.39 -20.28 -23.46
N ILE A 259 3.24 -20.32 -22.41
CA ILE A 259 3.87 -19.14 -21.79
C ILE A 259 5.16 -18.79 -22.58
N PRO A 260 5.31 -17.55 -23.08
CA PRO A 260 6.57 -17.11 -23.69
C PRO A 260 7.77 -17.22 -22.73
N ILE A 261 8.93 -17.65 -23.23
CA ILE A 261 10.11 -17.94 -22.39
C ILE A 261 10.63 -16.70 -21.64
N ASP A 262 10.52 -15.53 -22.26
CA ASP A 262 10.86 -14.20 -21.70
C ASP A 262 9.95 -13.80 -20.54
N VAL A 263 8.73 -14.36 -20.48
CA VAL A 263 7.80 -14.20 -19.35
C VAL A 263 7.98 -15.33 -18.32
N LEU A 264 8.23 -16.55 -18.79
CA LEU A 264 8.38 -17.73 -17.95
C LEU A 264 9.57 -17.60 -17.01
N ILE A 265 10.75 -17.23 -17.51
CA ILE A 265 11.99 -17.17 -16.71
C ILE A 265 11.88 -16.18 -15.53
N PRO A 266 11.45 -14.90 -15.73
CA PRO A 266 11.26 -13.98 -14.61
C PRO A 266 10.18 -14.43 -13.62
N THR A 267 9.12 -15.06 -14.12
CA THR A 267 8.07 -15.63 -13.25
C THR A 267 8.62 -16.77 -12.41
N MET A 268 9.35 -17.69 -13.04
CA MET A 268 9.99 -18.82 -12.38
C MET A 268 10.96 -18.36 -11.30
N LYS A 269 11.81 -17.36 -11.60
CA LYS A 269 12.68 -16.71 -10.62
C LYS A 269 11.89 -16.25 -9.39
N SER A 270 10.88 -15.42 -9.62
CA SER A 270 10.07 -14.84 -8.53
C SER A 270 9.38 -15.92 -7.71
N VAL A 271 8.69 -16.84 -8.38
CA VAL A 271 7.88 -17.88 -7.72
C VAL A 271 8.75 -18.85 -6.92
N TYR A 272 9.84 -19.37 -7.49
CA TYR A 272 10.65 -20.39 -6.81
C TYR A 272 11.55 -19.83 -5.70
N GLU A 273 11.98 -18.57 -5.81
CA GLU A 273 12.60 -17.85 -4.70
C GLU A 273 11.60 -17.64 -3.54
N TYR A 274 10.38 -17.15 -3.82
CA TYR A 274 9.36 -16.95 -2.77
C TYR A 274 8.82 -18.25 -2.17
N MET A 275 8.82 -19.34 -2.95
CA MET A 275 8.48 -20.68 -2.45
C MET A 275 9.61 -21.29 -1.60
N GLY A 276 10.81 -20.70 -1.58
CA GLY A 276 11.97 -21.21 -0.83
C GLY A 276 12.58 -22.48 -1.42
N ILE A 277 12.28 -22.81 -2.69
CA ILE A 277 12.86 -24.00 -3.36
C ILE A 277 14.34 -23.76 -3.68
N VAL A 278 14.67 -22.53 -4.01
CA VAL A 278 16.02 -22.04 -4.30
C VAL A 278 16.24 -20.73 -3.54
N GLU A 279 17.49 -20.39 -3.27
CA GLU A 279 17.81 -19.15 -2.54
C GLU A 279 17.81 -17.94 -3.47
N ARG A 280 18.33 -18.12 -4.69
CA ARG A 280 18.42 -17.06 -5.69
C ARG A 280 18.57 -17.65 -7.09
N ILE A 281 17.99 -16.99 -8.08
CA ILE A 281 18.18 -17.23 -9.51
C ILE A 281 18.67 -15.94 -10.14
N ASP A 282 19.93 -15.90 -10.60
CA ASP A 282 20.44 -14.79 -11.40
C ASP A 282 20.27 -15.13 -12.89
N ILE A 283 19.79 -14.18 -13.69
CA ILE A 283 19.51 -14.37 -15.11
C ILE A 283 20.51 -13.54 -15.91
N ASN A 284 21.27 -14.18 -16.79
CA ASN A 284 22.13 -13.50 -17.76
C ASN A 284 21.77 -13.97 -19.17
N GLU A 285 21.18 -13.07 -19.96
CA GLU A 285 20.56 -13.42 -21.24
C GLU A 285 19.56 -14.57 -21.06
N ASN A 286 19.84 -15.75 -21.61
CA ASN A 286 19.04 -16.95 -21.44
C ASN A 286 19.68 -18.00 -20.51
N THR A 287 20.77 -17.66 -19.83
CA THR A 287 21.45 -18.55 -18.87
C THR A 287 20.99 -18.24 -17.45
N LEU A 288 20.65 -19.30 -16.71
CA LEU A 288 20.18 -19.23 -15.33
C LEU A 288 21.26 -19.72 -14.38
N TYR A 289 21.55 -18.92 -13.36
CA TYR A 289 22.47 -19.23 -12.28
C TYR A 289 21.65 -19.41 -10.99
N ILE A 290 21.52 -20.65 -10.55
CA ILE A 290 20.60 -21.06 -9.50
C ILE A 290 21.38 -21.43 -8.24
N TYR A 291 21.25 -20.61 -7.21
CA TYR A 291 21.91 -20.77 -5.92
C TYR A 291 20.99 -21.53 -4.96
N HIS A 292 21.56 -22.47 -4.22
CA HIS A 292 20.82 -23.29 -3.25
C HIS A 292 21.65 -23.62 -2.02
N GLY A 293 20.98 -23.86 -0.90
CA GLY A 293 21.60 -24.25 0.37
C GLY A 293 21.80 -25.76 0.59
N ASN A 294 21.57 -26.59 -0.43
CA ASN A 294 21.65 -28.06 -0.30
C ASN A 294 23.08 -28.59 -0.30
N THR A 295 23.37 -29.54 0.59
CA THR A 295 24.68 -30.21 0.70
C THR A 295 24.66 -31.67 0.25
N ASP A 296 23.49 -32.35 0.25
CA ASP A 296 23.35 -33.72 -0.24
C ASP A 296 23.27 -33.74 -1.77
N LYS A 297 24.18 -34.47 -2.43
CA LYS A 297 24.24 -34.59 -3.90
C LYS A 297 22.95 -35.09 -4.53
N ARG A 298 22.18 -35.94 -3.83
CA ARG A 298 20.88 -36.43 -4.30
C ARG A 298 19.84 -35.31 -4.31
N ALA A 299 19.86 -34.44 -3.30
CA ALA A 299 18.98 -33.26 -3.26
C ALA A 299 19.33 -32.26 -4.37
N ILE A 300 20.63 -32.03 -4.61
CA ILE A 300 21.11 -31.18 -5.72
C ILE A 300 20.61 -31.73 -7.06
N SER A 301 20.83 -33.02 -7.33
CA SER A 301 20.37 -33.65 -8.58
C SER A 301 18.85 -33.68 -8.71
N ALA A 302 18.10 -33.83 -7.61
CA ALA A 302 16.65 -33.76 -7.65
C ALA A 302 16.18 -32.37 -8.06
N ILE A 303 16.70 -31.30 -7.43
CA ILE A 303 16.34 -29.91 -7.76
C ILE A 303 16.71 -29.58 -9.20
N GLU A 304 17.90 -29.98 -9.66
CA GLU A 304 18.32 -29.88 -11.05
C GLU A 304 17.28 -30.49 -12.00
N LYS A 305 16.92 -31.76 -11.79
CA LYS A 305 15.93 -32.47 -12.62
C LYS A 305 14.57 -31.77 -12.61
N ILE A 306 14.11 -31.33 -11.44
CA ILE A 306 12.82 -30.66 -11.28
C ILE A 306 12.77 -29.35 -12.07
N LEU A 307 13.80 -28.51 -11.94
CA LEU A 307 13.87 -27.21 -12.62
C LEU A 307 14.06 -27.38 -14.13
N LEU A 308 14.85 -28.36 -14.57
CA LEU A 308 14.93 -28.73 -15.98
C LEU A 308 13.58 -29.19 -16.53
N ASN A 309 12.84 -30.00 -15.78
CA ASN A 309 11.52 -30.47 -16.22
C ASN A 309 10.54 -29.31 -16.44
N VAL A 310 10.59 -28.27 -15.61
CA VAL A 310 9.77 -27.05 -15.78
C VAL A 310 10.12 -26.36 -17.11
N LEU A 311 11.41 -26.14 -17.38
CA LEU A 311 11.87 -25.50 -18.61
C LEU A 311 11.58 -26.36 -19.85
N ASN A 312 11.79 -27.66 -19.77
CA ASN A 312 11.51 -28.58 -20.88
C ASN A 312 10.01 -28.72 -21.14
N SER A 313 9.15 -28.57 -20.12
CA SER A 313 7.69 -28.56 -20.28
C SER A 313 7.18 -27.34 -21.06
N ASN A 314 7.97 -26.26 -21.12
CA ASN A 314 7.71 -25.13 -22.00
C ASN A 314 8.05 -25.40 -23.48
N GLY A 315 8.85 -26.44 -23.76
CA GLY A 315 9.30 -26.80 -25.11
C GLY A 315 10.69 -26.27 -25.47
N THR A 316 11.31 -25.45 -24.62
CA THR A 316 12.70 -24.99 -24.79
C THR A 316 13.64 -25.97 -24.10
N MET A 317 14.56 -26.58 -24.86
CA MET A 317 15.53 -27.52 -24.30
C MET A 317 16.64 -26.79 -23.57
N TYR A 318 16.88 -27.15 -22.31
CA TYR A 318 18.00 -26.65 -21.50
C TYR A 318 18.95 -27.79 -21.14
N GLU A 319 20.25 -27.47 -21.08
CA GLU A 319 21.26 -28.30 -20.42
C GLU A 319 21.58 -27.72 -19.04
N SER A 320 21.94 -28.59 -18.10
CA SER A 320 22.36 -28.21 -16.75
C SER A 320 23.80 -28.63 -16.46
N ARG A 321 24.49 -27.84 -15.63
CA ARG A 321 25.78 -28.19 -15.02
C ARG A 321 25.70 -27.89 -13.54
N CYS A 322 25.95 -28.90 -12.71
CA CYS A 322 25.89 -28.77 -11.26
C CYS A 322 27.28 -28.67 -10.62
N SER A 323 27.36 -27.85 -9.58
CA SER A 323 28.46 -27.77 -8.63
C SER A 323 27.90 -27.87 -7.20
N GLU A 324 28.74 -27.74 -6.17
CA GLU A 324 28.31 -27.92 -4.78
C GLU A 324 27.22 -26.94 -4.33
N ASN A 325 27.25 -25.68 -4.79
CA ASN A 325 26.31 -24.63 -4.34
C ASN A 325 25.61 -23.89 -5.49
N LEU A 326 25.81 -24.34 -6.73
CA LEU A 326 25.33 -23.64 -7.92
C LEU A 326 24.94 -24.63 -9.01
N ILE A 327 23.74 -24.43 -9.55
CA ILE A 327 23.24 -25.10 -10.74
C ILE A 327 23.19 -24.05 -11.86
N VAL A 328 23.87 -24.33 -12.98
CA VAL A 328 23.84 -23.48 -14.16
C VAL A 328 22.99 -24.14 -15.22
N MET A 329 21.97 -23.45 -15.75
CA MET A 329 21.13 -23.93 -16.84
C MET A 329 21.25 -23.02 -18.05
N SER A 330 21.55 -23.59 -19.22
CA SER A 330 21.70 -22.86 -20.47
C SER A 330 20.91 -23.50 -21.61
N PRO A 331 20.39 -22.72 -22.58
CA PRO A 331 19.64 -23.26 -23.70
C PRO A 331 20.51 -24.16 -24.58
N VAL A 332 19.95 -25.27 -25.05
CA VAL A 332 20.60 -26.12 -26.04
C VAL A 332 20.48 -25.44 -27.41
N LEU A 333 21.58 -24.86 -27.89
CA LEU A 333 21.65 -24.30 -29.24
C LEU A 333 21.61 -25.44 -30.26
N ASN A 334 20.50 -25.57 -30.99
CA ASN A 334 20.43 -26.46 -32.14
C ASN A 334 21.43 -25.99 -33.21
N LYS A 335 22.44 -26.81 -33.53
CA LYS A 335 23.44 -26.60 -34.58
C LYS A 335 22.88 -26.38 -36.00
N ALA A 336 21.56 -26.34 -36.18
CA ALA A 336 20.90 -26.08 -37.46
C ALA A 336 20.78 -24.59 -37.82
N GLN A 337 20.99 -23.66 -36.87
CA GLN A 337 20.90 -22.21 -37.13
C GLN A 337 22.23 -21.54 -37.51
N THR A 338 23.35 -22.26 -37.47
CA THR A 338 24.68 -21.73 -37.85
C THR A 338 24.98 -21.80 -39.35
N ILE A 339 24.08 -22.33 -40.19
CA ILE A 339 24.35 -22.52 -41.64
C ILE A 339 23.76 -21.39 -42.51
N VAL A 340 22.98 -20.45 -41.97
CA VAL A 340 22.36 -19.36 -42.77
C VAL A 340 23.04 -17.99 -42.56
N ALA A 341 24.12 -17.93 -41.78
CA ALA A 341 24.96 -16.74 -41.65
C ALA A 341 26.42 -17.11 -42.02
N GLY A 342 26.61 -17.49 -43.28
CA GLY A 342 27.92 -17.66 -43.92
C GLY A 342 28.00 -16.82 -45.17
#